data_AF-A0A4Y1WYY9-F1
#
_entry.id   AF-A0A4Y1WYY9-F1
#
_cell.length_a   1.000
_cell.length_b   1.000
_cell.length_c   1.000
_cell.angle_alpha   90.00
_cell.angle_beta   90.00
_cell.angle_gamma   90.00
#
_symmetry.space_group_name_H-M   'P 1'
#
loop_
_entity.id
_entity.type
_entity.pdbx_description
1 polymer ?
#
loop_
_entity_poly.entity_id
_entity_poly.type
_entity_poly.pdbx_seq_one_letter_code
_entity_poly.pdbx_strand_id
1 'polypeptide(L)'
;MTEIIKTDGTRQPVQPANGSDFTLKEMQAIVGGYIELVELDGNTTMVVNEEGKLIPLSLNLEASRIFRAHHPASKDFIVGDVLVCNNNQIR
;
A
#
# COMPACT_ATOMS: atom_id res chain seq x y z
N MET A 1 8.60 -6.67 7.13
CA MET A 1 9.25 -6.66 5.79
C MET A 1 8.54 -5.60 5.00
N THR A 2 9.29 -4.79 4.25
CA THR A 2 8.76 -3.58 3.60
C THR A 2 8.87 -3.76 2.10
N GLU A 3 7.74 -3.70 1.40
CA GLU A 3 7.67 -4.04 -0.02
C GLU A 3 6.66 -3.17 -0.77
N ILE A 4 6.92 -2.96 -2.05
CA ILE A 4 5.94 -2.45 -3.02
C ILE A 4 5.31 -3.66 -3.70
N ILE A 5 3.99 -3.73 -3.70
CA ILE A 5 3.23 -4.74 -4.46
C ILE A 5 2.66 -4.04 -5.69
N LYS A 6 3.17 -4.40 -6.86
CA LYS A 6 2.76 -3.79 -8.13
C LYS A 6 1.51 -4.44 -8.70
N THR A 7 0.82 -3.70 -9.56
CA THR A 7 -0.39 -4.17 -10.27
C THR A 7 -0.13 -5.39 -11.18
N ASP A 8 1.10 -5.60 -11.64
CA ASP A 8 1.50 -6.79 -12.41
C ASP A 8 1.76 -8.03 -11.53
N GLY A 9 1.59 -7.91 -10.21
CA GLY A 9 1.82 -8.97 -9.23
C GLY A 9 3.27 -9.09 -8.74
N THR A 10 4.19 -8.29 -9.27
CA THR A 10 5.58 -8.27 -8.78
C THR A 10 5.67 -7.62 -7.41
N ARG A 11 6.62 -8.11 -6.61
CA ARG A 11 6.93 -7.62 -5.26
C ARG A 11 8.35 -7.11 -5.24
N GLN A 12 8.53 -5.87 -4.82
CA GLN A 12 9.83 -5.21 -4.78
C GLN A 12 10.15 -4.78 -3.34
N PRO A 13 11.23 -5.31 -2.73
CA PRO A 13 11.71 -4.79 -1.46
C PRO A 13 12.04 -3.30 -1.57
N VAL A 14 11.68 -2.53 -0.55
CA VAL A 14 11.95 -1.09 -0.51
C VAL A 14 12.35 -0.68 0.91
N GLN A 15 13.18 0.36 1.00
CA GLN A 15 13.58 0.99 2.26
C GLN A 15 13.34 2.50 2.14
N PRO A 16 12.99 3.18 3.23
CA PRO A 16 12.92 4.63 3.24
C PRO A 16 14.31 5.24 2.99
N ALA A 17 14.38 6.35 2.27
CA ALA A 17 15.65 6.95 1.89
C ALA A 17 16.49 7.43 3.09
N ASN A 18 15.82 7.78 4.20
CA ASN A 18 16.46 8.17 5.45
C ASN A 18 16.89 6.98 6.34
N GLY A 19 16.53 5.74 5.97
CA GLY A 19 16.83 4.53 6.73
C GLY A 19 15.94 4.24 7.94
N SER A 20 14.93 5.07 8.22
CA SER A 20 14.00 4.89 9.35
C SER A 20 12.53 4.80 8.92
N ASP A 21 12.01 5.84 8.28
CA ASP A 21 10.59 6.05 8.02
C ASP A 21 10.34 6.65 6.63
N PHE A 22 9.25 6.25 6.00
CA PHE A 22 8.81 6.84 4.76
C PHE A 22 8.18 8.19 5.04
N THR A 23 8.69 9.21 4.38
CA THR A 23 8.04 10.51 4.32
C THR A 23 6.74 10.41 3.51
N LEU A 24 5.79 11.29 3.79
CA LEU A 24 4.57 11.45 2.98
C LEU A 24 4.89 11.52 1.47
N LYS A 25 5.94 12.26 1.09
CA LYS A 25 6.34 12.42 -0.31
C LYS A 25 6.80 11.09 -0.94
N GLU A 26 7.53 10.25 -0.21
CA GLU A 26 7.92 8.93 -0.70
C GLU A 26 6.71 8.02 -0.88
N MET A 27 5.80 7.99 0.10
CA MET A 27 4.57 7.20 0.01
C MET A 27 3.71 7.63 -1.18
N GLN A 28 3.50 8.94 -1.36
CA GLN A 28 2.77 9.50 -2.49
C GLN A 28 3.43 9.16 -3.83
N ALA A 29 4.77 9.18 -3.90
CA ALA A 29 5.50 8.80 -5.10
C ALA A 29 5.36 7.31 -5.44
N ILE A 30 5.25 6.45 -4.43
CA ILE A 30 5.06 5.00 -4.60
C ILE A 30 3.64 4.69 -5.11
N VAL A 31 2.61 5.25 -4.48
CA VAL A 31 1.20 4.92 -4.81
C VAL A 31 0.61 5.80 -5.91
N GLY A 32 1.30 6.89 -6.28
CA GLY A 32 0.94 7.76 -7.40
C GLY A 32 -0.22 8.72 -7.11
N GLY A 33 -0.28 9.32 -5.92
CA GLY A 33 -1.36 10.26 -5.56
C GLY A 33 -1.45 10.56 -4.07
N TYR A 34 -2.60 11.07 -3.63
CA TYR A 34 -2.92 11.15 -2.20
C TYR A 34 -3.00 9.75 -1.58
N ILE A 35 -2.65 9.66 -0.29
CA ILE A 35 -2.54 8.37 0.39
C ILE A 35 -3.74 8.11 1.30
N GLU A 36 -4.12 6.85 1.37
CA GLU A 36 -4.95 6.29 2.43
C GLU A 36 -4.12 5.23 3.17
N LEU A 37 -4.23 5.20 4.50
CA LEU A 37 -3.61 4.17 5.33
C LEU A 37 -4.64 3.10 5.67
N VAL A 38 -4.41 1.89 5.18
CA VAL A 38 -5.23 0.72 5.47
C VAL A 38 -4.47 -0.17 6.45
N GLU A 39 -4.88 -0.15 7.71
CA GLU A 39 -4.33 -1.05 8.74
C GLU A 39 -4.61 -2.50 8.32
N LEU A 40 -3.56 -3.33 8.23
CA LEU A 40 -3.72 -4.76 7.96
C LEU A 40 -3.77 -5.52 9.29
N ASP A 41 -2.84 -5.21 10.18
CA ASP A 41 -2.81 -5.69 11.54
C ASP A 41 -2.21 -4.62 12.47
N GLY A 42 -2.09 -4.93 13.76
CA GLY A 42 -1.56 -3.98 14.75
C GLY A 42 -0.10 -3.56 14.52
N ASN A 43 0.61 -4.15 13.56
CA ASN A 43 2.02 -3.87 13.25
C ASN A 43 2.27 -3.40 11.82
N THR A 44 1.37 -3.66 10.88
CA THR A 44 1.57 -3.43 9.45
C THR A 44 0.42 -2.66 8.82
N THR A 45 0.79 -1.76 7.92
CA THR A 45 -0.12 -0.90 7.17
C THR A 45 0.15 -1.03 5.68
N MET A 46 -0.93 -1.07 4.91
CA MET A 46 -0.91 -0.91 3.47
C MET A 46 -1.22 0.56 3.14
N VAL A 47 -0.29 1.22 2.46
CA VAL A 47 -0.51 2.56 1.92
C VAL A 47 -1.02 2.41 0.50
N VAL A 48 -2.16 3.02 0.22
CA VAL A 48 -2.83 2.96 -1.08
C VAL A 48 -3.08 4.37 -1.61
N ASN A 49 -3.44 4.47 -2.89
CA ASN A 49 -3.88 5.73 -3.47
C ASN A 49 -5.36 5.97 -3.13
N GLU A 50 -5.64 7.03 -2.37
CA GLU A 50 -7.00 7.43 -1.92
C GLU A 50 -7.95 7.62 -3.12
N GLU A 51 -7.45 8.21 -4.20
CA GLU A 51 -8.26 8.49 -5.40
C GLU A 51 -8.20 7.34 -6.41
N GLY A 52 -7.49 6.25 -6.09
CA GLY A 52 -7.09 5.21 -7.04
C GLY A 52 -8.23 4.53 -7.79
N LYS A 53 -9.46 4.54 -7.25
CA LYS A 53 -10.68 4.02 -7.91
C LYS A 53 -11.42 5.08 -8.73
N LEU A 54 -11.23 6.35 -8.42
CA LEU A 54 -11.78 7.50 -9.15
C LEU A 54 -10.98 7.76 -10.43
N ILE A 55 -9.66 7.60 -10.35
CA ILE A 55 -8.78 7.48 -11.52
C ILE A 55 -8.72 6.00 -11.94
N PRO A 56 -8.67 5.66 -13.24
CA PRO A 56 -8.76 4.26 -13.67
C PRO A 56 -7.43 3.50 -13.49
N LEU A 57 -6.94 3.35 -12.25
CA LEU A 57 -5.78 2.51 -11.96
C LEU A 57 -6.13 1.02 -12.09
N SER A 58 -5.14 0.22 -12.47
CA SER A 58 -5.31 -1.23 -12.65
C SER A 58 -5.56 -1.94 -11.33
N LEU A 59 -6.39 -3.00 -11.36
CA LEU A 59 -6.62 -3.88 -10.22
C LEU A 59 -5.31 -4.50 -9.73
N ASN A 60 -5.05 -4.40 -8.42
CA ASN A 60 -3.95 -5.08 -7.78
C ASN A 60 -4.48 -6.33 -7.07
N LEU A 61 -4.42 -7.47 -7.77
CA LEU A 61 -4.97 -8.75 -7.28
C LEU A 61 -4.30 -9.18 -5.96
N GLU A 62 -2.99 -8.99 -5.85
CA GLU A 62 -2.24 -9.45 -4.68
C GLU A 62 -2.49 -8.55 -3.47
N ALA A 63 -2.50 -7.22 -3.65
CA ALA A 63 -2.90 -6.29 -2.60
C ALA A 63 -4.36 -6.52 -2.16
N SER A 64 -5.27 -6.77 -3.10
CA SER A 64 -6.67 -7.10 -2.81
C SER A 64 -6.82 -8.38 -2.00
N ARG A 65 -6.01 -9.40 -2.30
CA ARG A 65 -5.98 -10.67 -1.56
C ARG A 65 -5.54 -10.45 -0.12
N ILE A 66 -4.49 -9.65 0.09
CA ILE A 66 -3.99 -9.30 1.43
C ILE A 66 -5.03 -8.49 2.20
N PHE A 67 -5.60 -7.46 1.59
CA PHE A 67 -6.65 -6.65 2.19
C PHE A 67 -7.81 -7.51 2.70
N ARG A 68 -8.36 -8.40 1.86
CA ARG A 68 -9.49 -9.26 2.24
C ARG A 68 -9.15 -10.31 3.29
N ALA A 69 -7.88 -10.73 3.38
CA ALA A 69 -7.44 -11.64 4.43
C ALA A 69 -7.48 -10.98 5.82
N HIS A 70 -7.28 -9.66 5.89
CA HIS A 70 -7.29 -8.88 7.13
C HIS A 70 -8.65 -8.21 7.39
N HIS A 71 -9.42 -7.95 6.33
CA HIS A 71 -10.76 -7.34 6.38
C HIS A 71 -11.82 -8.26 5.75
N PRO A 72 -12.06 -9.47 6.30
CA PRO A 72 -12.89 -10.51 5.65
C PRO A 72 -14.37 -10.12 5.50
N ALA A 73 -14.85 -9.14 6.27
CA ALA A 73 -16.20 -8.59 6.13
C ALA A 73 -16.33 -7.63 4.93
N SER A 74 -15.22 -7.10 4.42
CA SER A 74 -15.20 -6.19 3.27
C SER A 74 -15.15 -6.96 1.96
N LYS A 75 -15.98 -6.53 0.99
CA LYS A 75 -15.92 -7.02 -0.40
C LYS A 75 -15.08 -6.13 -1.30
N ASP A 76 -14.45 -5.12 -0.72
CA ASP A 76 -13.70 -4.13 -1.48
C ASP A 76 -12.43 -4.71 -2.10
N PHE A 77 -11.77 -3.93 -2.94
CA PHE A 77 -10.57 -4.29 -3.66
C PHE A 77 -9.61 -3.11 -3.75
N ILE A 78 -8.36 -3.41 -4.07
CA ILE A 78 -7.26 -2.46 -4.14
C ILE A 78 -6.83 -2.30 -5.60
N VAL A 79 -6.56 -1.07 -6.00
CA VAL A 79 -6.10 -0.68 -7.33
C VAL A 79 -4.81 0.13 -7.20
N GLY A 80 -3.99 0.13 -8.25
CA GLY A 80 -2.68 0.78 -8.24
C GLY A 80 -1.61 0.01 -7.46
N ASP A 81 -0.39 0.51 -7.54
CA ASP A 81 0.73 -0.03 -6.76
C ASP A 81 0.57 0.41 -5.30
N VAL A 82 0.98 -0.45 -4.37
CA VAL A 82 0.85 -0.20 -2.92
C VAL A 82 2.17 -0.39 -2.20
N LEU A 83 2.34 0.33 -1.10
CA LEU A 83 3.41 0.08 -0.13
C LEU A 83 2.84 -0.73 1.04
N VAL A 84 3.49 -1.82 1.43
CA VAL A 84 3.23 -2.49 2.71
C VAL A 84 4.44 -2.29 3.60
N CYS A 85 4.24 -1.71 4.77
CA CYS A 85 5.31 -1.37 5.70
C CYS A 85 4.86 -1.53 7.16
N ASN A 86 5.83 -1.55 8.08
CA ASN A 86 5.51 -1.57 9.51
C ASN A 86 5.02 -0.19 9.96
N ASN A 87 4.13 -0.16 10.95
CA ASN A 87 3.53 1.06 11.49
C ASN A 87 4.58 2.04 12.04
N ASN A 88 5.71 1.54 12.53
CA ASN A 88 6.83 2.37 13.02
C ASN A 88 7.68 3.01 11.90
N GLN A 89 7.37 2.75 10.63
CA GLN A 89 8.05 3.34 9.46
C GLN A 89 7.21 4.40 8.76
N ILE A 90 6.11 4.87 9.37
CA ILE A 90 5.20 5.87 8.80
C ILE A 90 5.35 7.18 9.58
N ARG A 91 5.50 8.30 8.86
CA ARG A 91 5.65 9.64 9.44
C ARG A 91 4.69 10.67 8.84
#